data_AF-A0A0D2QG61-F1
#
_entry.id   AF-A0A0D2QG61-F1
#
_cell.length_a   1.000
_cell.length_b   1.000
_cell.length_c   1.000
_cell.angle_alpha   90.00
_cell.angle_beta   90.00
_cell.angle_gamma   90.00
#
_symmetry.space_group_name_H-M   'P 1'
#
loop_
_entity.id
_entity.type
_entity.pdbx_description
1 polymer ?
#
loop_
_entity_poly.entity_id
_entity_poly.type
_entity_poly.pdbx_seq_one_letter_code
_entity_poly.pdbx_strand_id
1 'polypeptide(L)'
;MVGFKNSYMVMEVLLDPNKEISGDDPIVVTQFNISKAIKDGILVNFGECGLASSLGSFQVKYVNPITKLCVMRASRDEYQKIWSSISMVRSIGNCPVLFNLLDLSV
;
A
#
# COMPACT_ATOMS: atom_id res chain seq x y z
N MET A 1 -14.05 -17.86 -22.48
CA MET A 1 -12.88 -17.84 -21.59
C MET A 1 -13.02 -16.63 -20.68
N VAL A 2 -13.20 -16.82 -19.37
CA VAL A 2 -13.44 -15.71 -18.43
C VAL A 2 -12.10 -15.35 -17.78
N GLY A 3 -11.54 -14.19 -18.12
CA GLY A 3 -10.25 -13.74 -17.60
C GLY A 3 -10.40 -13.04 -16.26
N PHE A 4 -9.48 -13.30 -15.32
CA PHE A 4 -9.42 -12.57 -14.05
C PHE A 4 -9.01 -11.11 -14.30
N LYS A 5 -9.86 -10.16 -13.90
CA LYS A 5 -9.63 -8.72 -14.13
C LYS A 5 -8.87 -8.13 -12.95
N ASN A 6 -7.78 -7.42 -13.26
CA ASN A 6 -6.96 -6.73 -12.27
C ASN A 6 -7.12 -5.22 -12.43
N SER A 7 -7.14 -4.51 -11.31
CA SER A 7 -6.99 -3.06 -11.26
C SER A 7 -5.58 -2.72 -10.78
N TYR A 8 -4.99 -1.69 -11.39
CA TYR A 8 -3.71 -1.15 -10.99
C TYR A 8 -3.90 0.21 -10.34
N MET A 9 -3.21 0.42 -9.22
CA MET A 9 -3.21 1.69 -8.50
C MET A 9 -1.77 2.18 -8.41
N VAL A 10 -1.59 3.49 -8.52
CA VAL A 10 -0.32 4.16 -8.25
C VAL A 10 -0.50 4.93 -6.95
N MET A 11 0.51 4.86 -6.09
CA MET A 11 0.54 5.74 -4.94
C MET A 11 1.92 6.34 -4.74
N GLU A 12 1.91 7.57 -4.26
CA GLU A 12 3.07 8.30 -3.80
C GLU A 12 3.10 8.25 -2.27
N VAL A 13 4.24 7.86 -1.72
CA VAL A 13 4.48 7.77 -0.28
C VAL A 13 5.14 9.05 0.20
N LEU A 14 4.39 9.86 0.93
CA LEU A 14 4.88 11.08 1.54
C LEU A 14 5.33 10.76 2.96
N LEU A 15 6.63 10.88 3.20
CA LEU A 15 7.26 10.72 4.50
C LEU A 15 7.46 12.09 5.14
N ASP A 16 7.21 12.22 6.44
CA ASP A 16 7.47 13.47 7.14
C ASP A 16 8.99 13.77 7.15
N PRO A 17 9.43 14.91 6.56
CA PRO A 17 10.85 15.26 6.50
C PRO A 17 11.43 15.54 7.90
N ASN A 18 10.58 15.88 8.87
CA ASN A 18 10.97 16.16 10.24
C ASN A 18 11.50 14.93 11.01
N LYS A 19 11.20 13.70 10.56
CA LYS A 19 11.75 12.46 11.15
C LYS A 19 12.97 11.91 10.41
N GLU A 20 13.27 12.37 9.18
CA GLU A 20 14.52 11.98 8.50
C GLU A 20 15.77 12.51 9.23
N ILE A 21 15.61 13.47 10.16
CA ILE A 21 16.67 14.12 10.94
C ILE A 21 16.97 13.36 12.25
N SER A 22 16.07 12.50 12.70
CA SER A 22 16.11 11.91 14.05
C SER A 22 16.75 10.53 14.07
N GLY A 23 17.98 10.36 13.56
CA GLY A 23 18.98 9.33 13.91
C GLY A 23 18.63 7.82 13.94
N ASP A 24 17.36 7.44 13.80
CA ASP A 24 16.85 6.08 13.76
C ASP A 24 16.79 5.67 12.29
N ASP A 25 17.24 4.45 11.99
CA ASP A 25 17.48 3.95 10.62
C ASP A 25 16.42 4.44 9.62
N PRO A 26 16.82 5.10 8.52
CA PRO A 26 15.87 5.60 7.54
C PRO A 26 15.06 4.42 7.01
N ILE A 27 13.75 4.38 7.31
CA ILE A 27 12.89 3.31 6.81
C ILE A 27 12.96 3.34 5.29
N VAL A 28 13.69 2.37 4.72
CA VAL A 28 13.79 2.25 3.28
C VAL A 28 12.41 1.87 2.77
N VAL A 29 11.89 2.68 1.84
CA VAL A 29 10.64 2.43 1.13
C VAL A 29 10.86 1.21 0.23
N THR A 30 10.62 0.02 0.79
CA THR A 30 10.75 -1.26 0.12
C THR A 30 9.39 -1.86 -0.19
N GLN A 31 9.34 -2.73 -1.20
CA GLN A 31 8.14 -3.50 -1.53
C GLN A 31 7.59 -4.26 -0.32
N PHE A 32 8.49 -4.85 0.48
CA PHE A 32 8.11 -5.59 1.67
C PHE A 32 7.42 -4.69 2.70
N ASN A 33 8.06 -3.58 3.08
CA ASN A 33 7.53 -2.66 4.10
C ASN A 33 6.16 -2.09 3.71
N ILE A 34 6.01 -1.66 2.45
CA ILE A 34 4.74 -1.19 1.93
C ILE A 34 3.68 -2.30 1.96
N SER A 35 4.02 -3.48 1.43
CA SER A 35 3.07 -4.60 1.35
C SER A 35 2.60 -5.05 2.73
N LYS A 36 3.50 -5.03 3.72
CA LYS A 36 3.21 -5.36 5.12
C LYS A 36 2.29 -4.31 5.74
N ALA A 37 2.63 -3.03 5.65
CA ALA A 37 1.82 -1.96 6.22
C ALA A 37 0.39 -1.93 5.66
N ILE A 38 0.22 -2.18 4.36
CA ILE A 38 -1.11 -2.24 3.75
C ILE A 38 -1.87 -3.49 4.20
N LYS A 39 -1.23 -4.66 4.27
CA LYS A 39 -1.86 -5.89 4.77
C LYS A 39 -2.29 -5.75 6.22
N ASP A 40 -1.44 -5.16 7.06
CA ASP A 40 -1.76 -4.87 8.45
C ASP A 40 -2.95 -3.88 8.55
N GLY A 41 -2.99 -2.85 7.68
CA GLY A 41 -4.13 -1.94 7.57
C GLY A 41 -5.42 -2.63 7.13
N ILE A 42 -5.36 -3.57 6.18
CA ILE A 42 -6.52 -4.37 5.75
C ILE A 42 -6.99 -5.24 6.92
N LEU A 43 -6.07 -5.88 7.64
CA LEU A 43 -6.40 -6.73 8.78
C LEU A 43 -7.11 -5.95 9.90
N VAL A 44 -6.61 -4.76 10.23
CA VAL A 44 -7.20 -3.91 11.28
C VAL A 44 -8.59 -3.41 10.89
N ASN A 45 -8.79 -3.03 9.63
CA ASN A 45 -10.05 -2.40 9.19
C ASN A 45 -11.12 -3.41 8.72
N PHE A 46 -10.71 -4.53 8.13
CA PHE A 46 -11.60 -5.51 7.49
C PHE A 46 -11.50 -6.92 8.08
N GLY A 47 -10.62 -7.13 9.07
CA GLY A 47 -10.42 -8.40 9.73
C GLY A 47 -9.75 -9.47 8.86
N GLU A 48 -9.70 -10.69 9.39
CA GLU A 48 -9.07 -11.85 8.74
C GLU A 48 -9.74 -12.20 7.40
N CYS A 49 -11.06 -12.03 7.31
CA CYS A 49 -11.80 -12.31 6.08
C CYS A 49 -11.41 -11.34 4.95
N GLY A 50 -11.29 -10.05 5.24
CA GLY A 50 -10.87 -9.06 4.24
C GLY A 50 -9.40 -9.22 3.82
N LEU A 51 -8.54 -9.61 4.76
CA LEU A 51 -7.14 -9.92 4.45
C LEU A 51 -7.04 -11.16 3.56
N ALA A 52 -7.71 -12.25 3.92
CA ALA A 52 -7.66 -13.51 3.20
C ALA A 52 -8.19 -13.38 1.76
N SER A 53 -9.26 -12.61 1.57
CA SER A 53 -9.85 -12.39 0.25
C SER A 53 -8.89 -11.60 -0.66
N SER A 54 -8.23 -10.58 -0.10
CA SER A 54 -7.26 -9.73 -0.81
C SER A 54 -5.91 -10.41 -1.07
N LEU A 55 -5.53 -11.43 -0.29
CA LEU A 55 -4.17 -11.99 -0.29
C LEU A 55 -3.75 -12.59 -1.64
N GLY A 56 -4.68 -13.18 -2.37
CA GLY A 56 -4.41 -13.83 -3.66
C GLY A 56 -4.20 -12.84 -4.81
N SER A 57 -4.79 -11.64 -4.71
CA SER A 57 -4.80 -10.66 -5.80
C SER A 57 -3.89 -9.45 -5.54
N PHE A 58 -3.71 -9.09 -4.27
CA PHE A 58 -2.94 -7.93 -3.84
C PHE A 58 -1.43 -8.17 -3.94
N GLN A 59 -0.76 -7.44 -4.82
CA GLN A 59 0.69 -7.47 -4.97
C GLN A 59 1.25 -6.09 -5.27
N VAL A 60 2.28 -5.68 -4.53
CA VAL A 60 3.12 -4.53 -4.88
C VAL A 60 4.03 -4.96 -6.04
N LYS A 61 3.92 -4.29 -7.18
CA LYS A 61 4.66 -4.64 -8.41
C LYS A 61 5.92 -3.81 -8.61
N TYR A 62 5.87 -2.55 -8.22
CA TYR A 62 6.98 -1.62 -8.40
C TYR A 62 7.04 -0.68 -7.22
N VAL A 63 8.26 -0.38 -6.79
CA VAL A 63 8.56 0.65 -5.80
C VAL A 63 9.84 1.34 -6.24
N ASN A 64 9.80 2.66 -6.30
CA ASN A 64 10.97 3.49 -6.47
C ASN A 64 11.29 4.16 -5.13
N PRO A 65 12.39 3.80 -4.45
CA PRO A 65 12.74 4.39 -3.16
C PRO A 65 13.16 5.87 -3.28
N ILE A 66 13.64 6.31 -4.45
CA ILE A 66 14.08 7.69 -4.70
C ILE A 66 12.88 8.60 -4.89
N THR A 67 11.97 8.24 -5.80
CA THR A 67 10.78 9.06 -6.09
C THR A 67 9.61 8.76 -5.16
N LYS A 68 9.76 7.79 -4.24
CA LYS A 68 8.73 7.32 -3.30
C LYS A 68 7.42 6.89 -3.98
N LEU A 69 7.49 6.53 -5.26
CA LEU A 69 6.35 6.05 -6.06
C LEU A 69 6.26 4.54 -5.98
N CYS A 70 5.03 4.02 -5.97
CA CYS A 70 4.81 2.60 -6.07
C CYS A 70 3.53 2.24 -6.82
N VAL A 71 3.57 1.06 -7.43
CA VAL A 71 2.50 0.52 -8.26
C VAL A 71 2.06 -0.79 -7.66
N MET A 72 0.76 -0.93 -7.48
CA MET A 72 0.14 -2.09 -6.85
C MET A 72 -0.93 -2.66 -7.77
N ARG A 73 -1.08 -3.98 -7.70
CA ARG A 73 -2.13 -4.75 -8.34
C ARG A 73 -3.14 -5.19 -7.29
N ALA A 74 -4.42 -5.12 -7.62
CA ALA A 74 -5.52 -5.68 -6.84
C ALA A 74 -6.55 -6.35 -7.76
N SER A 75 -7.40 -7.21 -7.19
CA SER A 75 -8.63 -7.66 -7.86
C SER A 75 -9.56 -6.47 -8.10
N ARG A 76 -10.26 -6.46 -9.24
CA ARG A 76 -11.27 -5.43 -9.53
C ARG A 76 -12.42 -5.43 -8.52
N ASP A 77 -12.72 -6.58 -7.92
CA ASP A 77 -13.83 -6.72 -6.95
C ASP A 77 -13.46 -6.22 -5.54
N GLU A 78 -12.16 -6.12 -5.24
CA GLU A 78 -11.64 -5.81 -3.90
C GLU A 78 -10.85 -4.51 -3.83
N TYR A 79 -10.63 -3.88 -4.98
CA TYR A 79 -9.80 -2.70 -5.13
C TYR A 79 -10.24 -1.58 -4.17
N GLN A 80 -11.55 -1.39 -3.98
CA GLN A 80 -12.11 -0.35 -3.12
C GLN A 80 -11.82 -0.60 -1.61
N LYS A 81 -11.77 -1.87 -1.18
CA LYS A 81 -11.39 -2.23 0.20
C LYS A 81 -9.91 -1.97 0.44
N ILE A 82 -9.08 -2.28 -0.54
CA ILE A 82 -7.64 -2.02 -0.48
C ILE A 82 -7.39 -0.50 -0.47
N TRP A 83 -8.05 0.25 -1.34
CA TRP A 83 -7.95 1.71 -1.39
C TRP A 83 -8.35 2.36 -0.05
N SER A 84 -9.51 2.00 0.48
CA SER A 84 -9.94 2.51 1.79
C SER A 84 -8.95 2.15 2.90
N SER A 85 -8.43 0.92 2.92
CA SER A 85 -7.38 0.52 3.87
C SER A 85 -6.14 1.40 3.77
N ILE A 86 -5.64 1.66 2.55
CA ILE A 86 -4.43 2.47 2.31
C ILE A 86 -4.61 3.89 2.86
N SER A 87 -5.78 4.50 2.64
CA SER A 87 -6.07 5.86 3.12
C SER A 87 -6.06 5.99 4.65
N MET A 88 -6.24 4.87 5.36
CA MET A 88 -6.24 4.82 6.82
C MET A 88 -4.87 4.45 7.42
N VAL A 89 -3.90 4.03 6.60
CA VAL A 89 -2.54 3.74 7.09
C VAL A 89 -1.84 5.05 7.42
N ARG A 90 -1.50 5.25 8.70
CA ARG A 90 -0.84 6.46 9.21
C ARG A 90 0.65 6.30 9.47
N SER A 91 1.14 5.07 9.54
CA SER A 91 2.54 4.80 9.87
C SER A 91 3.02 3.51 9.23
N ILE A 92 4.27 3.52 8.76
CA ILE A 92 5.02 2.31 8.40
C ILE A 92 6.13 2.19 9.45
N GLY A 93 6.11 1.13 10.25
CA GLY A 93 7.04 1.01 11.38
C GLY A 93 6.88 2.17 12.35
N ASN A 94 7.96 2.92 12.60
CA ASN A 94 7.98 4.08 13.50
C ASN A 94 7.85 5.44 12.76
N CYS A 95 7.68 5.44 11.43
CA CYS A 95 7.58 6.66 10.63
C CYS A 95 6.12 6.96 10.27
N PRO A 96 5.61 8.16 10.57
CA PRO A 96 4.33 8.61 10.04
C PRO A 96 4.44 8.75 8.51
N VAL A 97 3.42 8.28 7.82
CA VAL A 97 3.33 8.34 6.36
C VAL A 97 1.97 8.86 5.93
N LEU A 98 1.96 9.51 4.79
CA LEU A 98 0.75 9.85 4.06
C LEU A 98 0.84 9.22 2.67
N PHE A 99 -0.22 8.53 2.26
CA PHE A 99 -0.31 7.96 0.92
C PHE A 99 -1.19 8.86 0.04
N ASN A 100 -0.62 9.37 -1.04
CA ASN A 100 -1.36 10.02 -2.10
C ASN A 100 -1.64 8.97 -3.18
N LEU A 101 -2.89 8.51 -3.26
CA LEU A 101 -3.30 7.43 -4.15
C LEU A 101 -3.97 7.96 -5.40
N LEU A 102 -3.52 7.49 -6.56
CA LEU A 102 -4.11 7.71 -7.87
C LEU A 102 -4.59 6.37 -8.42
N ASP A 103 -5.90 6.25 -8.64
CA ASP A 103 -6.46 5.09 -9.32
C ASP A 103 -6.21 5.21 -10.84
N LEU A 104 -5.61 4.17 -11.43
CA LEU A 104 -5.39 4.07 -12.87
C LEU A 104 -6.33 3.06 -13.53
N SER A 105 -7.34 2.58 -12.80
CA SER A 105 -8.25 1.59 -13.33
C SER A 105 -9.07 2.14 -14.51
N VAL A 106 -8.96 1.44 -15.65
CA VAL A 106 -9.76 1.62 -16.88
C VAL A 106 -10.75 0.45 -17.01
#